data_AF-A0A0A1UCL7-F1
#
_entry.id   AF-A0A0A1UCL7-F1
#
_cell.length_a   1.000
_cell.length_b   1.000
_cell.length_c   1.000
_cell.angle_alpha   90.00
_cell.angle_beta   90.00
_cell.angle_gamma   90.00
#
_symmetry.space_group_name_H-M   'P 1'
#
loop_
_entity.id
_entity.type
_entity.pdbx_description
1 polymer ?
#
loop_
_entity_poly.entity_id
_entity_poly.type
_entity_poly.pdbx_seq_one_letter_code
_entity_poly.pdbx_strand_id
1 'polypeptide(L)'
;MVVSKYFATIKDFINLEFVCKKYKNNMTKFHFNPIPVNKKTIKYFPNIETLNLWRQKDETFGNSLFGDEIPTSYCKTDFYRINVWLYSDVIYTPLKVLTKKVLKISKNKCHYD
;
A
#
# COMPACT_ATOMS: atom_id res chain seq x y z
N MET A 1 9.08 -9.22 -7.63
CA MET A 1 9.00 -10.50 -8.37
C MET A 1 8.10 -10.29 -9.60
N VAL A 2 8.53 -10.67 -10.82
CA VAL A 2 7.79 -10.34 -12.07
C VAL A 2 6.41 -10.99 -12.13
N VAL A 3 6.27 -12.24 -11.67
CA VAL A 3 4.99 -12.98 -11.73
C VAL A 3 3.91 -12.36 -10.84
N SER A 4 4.30 -11.77 -9.69
CA SER A 4 3.36 -11.16 -8.76
C SER A 4 2.62 -9.94 -9.31
N LYS A 5 3.05 -9.38 -10.46
CA LYS A 5 2.33 -8.28 -11.12
C LYS A 5 0.97 -8.70 -11.66
N TYR A 6 0.73 -10.00 -11.81
CA TYR A 6 -0.54 -10.56 -12.28
C TYR A 6 -1.48 -10.98 -11.15
N PHE A 7 -1.06 -10.82 -9.89
CA PHE A 7 -1.87 -11.20 -8.75
C PHE A 7 -2.78 -10.05 -8.34
N ALA A 8 -4.05 -10.36 -8.08
CA ALA A 8 -5.06 -9.38 -7.73
C ALA A 8 -5.40 -9.43 -6.24
N THR A 9 -5.22 -10.59 -5.61
CA THR A 9 -5.66 -10.85 -4.24
C THR A 9 -4.54 -11.42 -3.38
N ILE A 10 -4.65 -11.26 -2.06
CA ILE A 10 -3.71 -11.87 -1.12
C ILE A 10 -3.69 -13.41 -1.24
N LYS A 11 -4.84 -14.01 -1.61
CA LYS A 11 -4.97 -15.46 -1.81
C LYS A 11 -4.03 -15.95 -2.91
N ASP A 12 -3.82 -15.16 -3.97
CA ASP A 12 -2.91 -15.52 -5.06
C ASP A 12 -1.46 -15.63 -4.57
N PHE A 13 -1.03 -14.70 -3.70
CA PHE A 13 0.30 -14.74 -3.08
C PHE A 13 0.44 -15.93 -2.13
N ILE A 14 -0.56 -16.16 -1.29
CA ILE A 14 -0.58 -17.30 -0.36
C ILE A 14 -0.48 -18.61 -1.14
N ASN A 15 -1.34 -18.79 -2.15
CA ASN A 15 -1.34 -19.98 -3.00
C ASN A 15 0.03 -20.17 -3.66
N LEU A 16 0.65 -19.11 -4.19
CA LEU A 16 1.98 -19.19 -4.80
C LEU A 16 3.04 -19.73 -3.83
N GLU A 17 3.06 -19.25 -2.59
CA GLU A 17 4.01 -19.75 -1.58
C GLU A 17 3.77 -21.22 -1.26
N PHE A 18 2.51 -21.67 -1.28
CA PHE A 18 2.15 -23.06 -1.04
C PHE A 18 2.49 -24.00 -2.21
N VAL A 19 2.64 -23.50 -3.45
CA VAL A 19 2.95 -24.36 -4.61
C VAL A 19 4.31 -25.06 -4.46
N CYS A 20 5.38 -24.32 -4.12
CA CYS A 20 6.70 -24.91 -3.98
C CYS A 20 7.67 -24.08 -3.13
N LYS A 21 8.73 -24.75 -2.64
CA LYS A 21 9.77 -24.15 -1.78
C LYS A 21 10.47 -22.93 -2.38
N LYS A 22 10.49 -22.80 -3.72
CA LYS A 22 11.07 -21.66 -4.43
C LYS A 22 10.41 -20.33 -4.04
N TYR A 23 9.10 -20.37 -3.78
CA TYR A 23 8.30 -19.19 -3.41
C TYR A 23 8.08 -19.08 -1.90
N LYS A 24 8.73 -19.91 -1.09
CA LYS A 24 8.69 -19.76 0.36
C LYS A 24 9.19 -18.36 0.74
N ASN A 25 8.46 -17.67 1.62
CA ASN A 25 8.77 -16.31 2.05
C ASN A 25 8.87 -15.33 0.87
N ASN A 26 8.02 -15.47 -0.14
CA ASN A 26 8.00 -14.55 -1.26
C ASN A 26 7.42 -13.18 -0.86
N MET A 27 6.37 -13.16 -0.03
CA MET A 27 5.72 -11.93 0.43
C MET A 27 6.65 -11.06 1.29
N THR A 28 7.63 -11.64 1.99
CA THR A 28 8.62 -10.87 2.77
C THR A 28 9.65 -10.14 1.90
N LYS A 29 9.76 -10.47 0.61
CA LYS A 29 10.71 -9.83 -0.31
C LYS A 29 10.20 -8.49 -0.87
N PHE A 30 8.97 -8.11 -0.55
CA PHE A 30 8.37 -6.88 -1.04
C PHE A 30 8.64 -5.72 -0.08
N HIS A 31 9.30 -4.67 -0.60
CA HIS A 31 9.47 -3.38 0.10
C HIS A 31 8.37 -2.37 -0.23
N PHE A 32 7.42 -2.77 -1.08
CA PHE A 32 6.22 -2.01 -1.41
C PHE A 32 5.05 -2.97 -1.55
N ASN A 33 3.83 -2.53 -1.20
CA ASN A 33 2.66 -3.38 -1.40
C ASN A 33 2.42 -3.60 -2.90
N PRO A 34 2.32 -4.88 -3.36
CA PRO A 34 2.06 -5.20 -4.76
C PRO A 34 0.57 -5.10 -5.13
N ILE A 35 -0.31 -5.09 -4.13
CA ILE A 35 -1.77 -4.96 -4.23
C ILE A 35 -2.28 -4.00 -3.14
N PRO A 36 -3.52 -3.48 -3.22
CA PRO A 36 -4.16 -2.77 -2.11
C PRO A 36 -4.12 -3.61 -0.84
N VAL A 37 -3.58 -3.03 0.24
CA VAL A 37 -3.51 -3.65 1.56
C VAL A 37 -4.38 -2.89 2.55
N ASN A 38 -4.88 -3.60 3.56
CA ASN A 38 -5.62 -3.03 4.67
C ASN A 38 -4.99 -3.48 6.00
N LYS A 39 -5.53 -3.01 7.12
CA LYS A 39 -5.06 -3.36 8.48
C LYS A 39 -4.95 -4.86 8.75
N LYS A 40 -5.77 -5.70 8.09
CA LYS A 40 -5.73 -7.16 8.25
C LYS A 40 -4.72 -7.82 7.33
N THR A 41 -4.50 -7.29 6.13
CA THR A 41 -3.63 -7.91 5.11
C THR A 41 -2.20 -7.38 5.10
N ILE A 42 -1.93 -6.23 5.73
CA ILE A 42 -0.56 -5.68 5.80
C ILE A 42 0.44 -6.64 6.47
N LYS A 43 -0.02 -7.44 7.44
CA LYS A 43 0.81 -8.43 8.16
C LYS A 43 1.47 -9.48 7.26
N TYR A 44 0.95 -9.72 6.05
CA TYR A 44 1.54 -10.66 5.11
C TYR A 44 2.80 -10.11 4.43
N PHE A 45 2.97 -8.79 4.42
CA PHE A 45 4.08 -8.10 3.78
C PHE A 45 4.88 -7.32 4.84
N PRO A 46 5.63 -8.01 5.72
CA PRO A 46 6.24 -7.41 6.91
C PRO A 46 7.31 -6.35 6.62
N ASN A 47 7.90 -6.36 5.41
CA ASN A 47 9.02 -5.50 5.05
C ASN A 47 8.59 -4.31 4.16
N ILE A 48 7.30 -3.96 4.11
CA ILE A 48 6.85 -2.81 3.34
C ILE A 48 7.41 -1.53 3.96
N GLU A 49 8.18 -0.80 3.17
CA GLU A 49 8.66 0.54 3.49
C GLU A 49 7.92 1.60 2.67
N THR A 50 7.43 1.23 1.48
CA THR A 50 6.72 2.13 0.58
C THR A 50 5.25 1.72 0.43
N LEU A 51 4.33 2.58 0.85
CA LEU A 51 2.91 2.39 0.62
C LEU A 51 2.50 2.95 -0.75
N ASN A 52 1.88 2.14 -1.58
CA ASN A 52 1.23 2.53 -2.82
C ASN A 52 -0.28 2.55 -2.59
N LEU A 53 -0.91 3.66 -2.96
CA LEU A 53 -2.36 3.86 -2.97
C LEU A 53 -2.79 4.02 -4.42
N TRP A 54 -3.80 3.26 -4.86
CA TRP A 54 -4.33 3.30 -6.22
C TRP A 54 -5.74 3.90 -6.26
N ARG A 55 -6.42 3.99 -5.12
CA ARG A 55 -7.76 4.57 -4.99
C ARG A 55 -7.84 5.47 -3.76
N GLN A 56 -8.74 6.44 -3.79
CA GLN A 56 -8.94 7.36 -2.66
C GLN A 56 -9.42 6.65 -1.38
N LYS A 57 -10.10 5.51 -1.55
CA LYS A 57 -10.63 4.68 -0.45
C LYS A 57 -9.62 3.65 0.08
N ASP A 58 -8.39 3.62 -0.44
CA ASP A 58 -7.37 2.70 0.06
C ASP A 58 -6.93 3.10 1.48
N GLU A 59 -6.54 2.13 2.28
CA GLU A 59 -6.13 2.34 3.68
C GLU A 59 -4.86 3.19 3.75
N THR A 60 -4.92 4.32 4.47
CA THR A 60 -3.79 5.24 4.66
C THR A 60 -3.00 4.98 5.94
N PHE A 61 -3.47 4.07 6.80
CA PHE A 61 -2.83 3.70 8.06
C PHE A 61 -2.57 4.91 8.98
N GLY A 62 -3.53 5.83 9.03
CA GLY A 62 -3.46 7.04 9.86
C GLY A 62 -2.63 8.18 9.24
N ASN A 63 -2.30 8.12 7.95
CA ASN A 63 -1.67 9.23 7.23
C ASN A 63 -2.73 10.14 6.58
N SER A 64 -2.71 11.43 6.91
CA SER A 64 -3.64 12.43 6.39
C SER A 64 -3.18 12.92 5.01
N LEU A 65 -3.65 12.25 3.95
CA LEU A 65 -3.23 12.54 2.57
C LEU A 65 -4.22 13.44 1.80
N PHE A 66 -5.50 13.42 2.18
CA PHE A 66 -6.59 14.06 1.44
C PHE A 66 -7.27 15.20 2.21
N GLY A 67 -6.66 15.66 3.31
CA GLY A 67 -7.24 16.72 4.15
C GLY A 67 -8.34 16.22 5.10
N ASP A 68 -8.52 14.91 5.23
CA ASP A 68 -9.48 14.31 6.16
C ASP A 68 -9.01 14.54 7.61
N GLU A 69 -9.92 14.98 8.48
CA GLU A 69 -9.72 14.99 9.93
C GLU A 69 -9.63 13.55 10.42
N ILE A 70 -8.41 13.08 10.69
CA ILE A 70 -8.20 11.74 11.23
C ILE A 70 -8.58 11.76 12.71
N PRO A 71 -9.49 10.89 13.17
CA PRO A 71 -9.76 10.74 14.60
C PRO A 71 -8.47 10.45 15.35
N THR A 72 -8.22 11.22 16.40
CA THR A 72 -6.99 11.25 17.24
C THR A 72 -6.61 9.92 17.91
N SER A 73 -7.40 8.87 17.71
CA SER A 73 -7.26 7.56 18.35
C SER A 73 -6.49 6.51 17.52
N TYR A 74 -6.18 6.75 16.25
CA TYR A 74 -5.53 5.74 15.41
C TYR A 74 -4.02 5.74 15.56
N CYS A 75 -3.45 4.56 15.84
CA CYS A 75 -2.01 4.34 15.80
C CYS A 75 -1.51 4.53 14.35
N LYS A 76 -0.76 5.61 14.11
CA LYS A 76 -0.22 5.95 12.80
C LYS A 76 0.92 4.99 12.45
N THR A 77 0.87 4.43 11.24
CA THR A 77 2.00 3.65 10.71
C THR A 77 2.89 4.54 9.85
N ASP A 78 4.17 4.61 10.21
CA ASP A 78 5.16 5.34 9.46
C ASP A 78 5.72 4.49 8.32
N PHE A 79 5.66 5.02 7.09
CA PHE A 79 6.28 4.45 5.91
C PHE A 79 7.46 5.34 5.47
N TYR A 80 8.50 4.77 4.87
CA TYR A 80 9.59 5.53 4.25
C TYR A 80 9.06 6.46 3.15
N ARG A 81 8.06 6.00 2.40
CA ARG A 81 7.47 6.73 1.28
C ARG A 81 6.01 6.33 1.06
N ILE A 82 5.18 7.29 0.67
CA ILE A 82 3.83 7.00 0.18
C ILE A 82 3.68 7.50 -1.26
N ASN A 83 3.31 6.60 -2.16
CA ASN A 83 2.98 6.89 -3.55
C ASN A 83 1.46 6.90 -3.72
N VAL A 84 0.95 7.96 -4.33
CA VAL A 84 -0.47 8.10 -4.63
C VAL A 84 -0.64 8.06 -6.16
N TRP A 85 -1.28 6.99 -6.63
CA TRP A 85 -1.57 6.66 -8.02
C TRP A 85 -3.07 6.78 -8.28
N LEU A 86 -3.62 8.00 -8.18
CA LEU A 86 -5.04 8.21 -8.43
C LEU A 86 -5.27 8.35 -9.94
N TYR A 87 -6.23 7.58 -10.43
CA TYR A 87 -6.90 7.90 -11.68
C TYR A 87 -7.84 9.07 -11.38
N SER A 88 -7.55 10.25 -11.91
CA SER A 88 -8.55 11.31 -11.94
C SER A 88 -9.52 10.96 -13.05
N ASP A 89 -10.74 10.55 -12.69
CA ASP A 89 -11.86 10.58 -13.64
C ASP A 89 -12.21 12.05 -13.88
N VAL A 90 -11.38 12.76 -14.67
CA VAL A 90 -11.76 14.07 -15.20
C VAL A 90 -12.84 13.78 -16.23
N ILE A 91 -14.09 14.04 -15.85
CA ILE A 91 -15.33 13.73 -16.58
C ILE A 91 -15.43 14.43 -17.96
N TYR A 92 -14.40 15.17 -18.38
CA TYR A 92 -14.38 15.97 -19.62
C TYR A 92 -13.52 15.39 -20.74
N THR A 93 -12.76 14.30 -20.55
CA THR A 93 -12.05 13.64 -21.65
C THR A 93 -11.98 12.12 -21.46
N PRO A 94 -12.07 11.32 -22.54
CA PRO A 94 -12.02 9.86 -22.46
C PRO A 94 -10.63 9.29 -22.10
N LEU A 95 -9.65 10.14 -21.78
CA LEU A 95 -8.32 9.73 -21.38
C LEU A 95 -8.22 9.66 -19.84
N LYS A 96 -8.11 8.43 -19.33
CA LYS A 96 -7.73 8.19 -17.92
C LYS A 96 -6.27 8.63 -17.72
N VAL A 97 -6.07 9.84 -17.20
CA VAL A 97 -4.73 10.34 -16.86
C VAL A 97 -4.33 9.80 -15.48
N LEU A 98 -3.28 9.00 -15.43
CA LEU A 98 -2.66 8.56 -14.18
C LEU A 98 -1.78 9.69 -13.65
N THR A 99 -2.16 10.31 -12.54
CA THR A 99 -1.29 11.29 -11.88
C THR A 99 -0.50 10.62 -10.76
N LYS A 100 0.83 10.72 -10.81
CA LYS A 100 1.72 10.21 -9.76
C LYS A 100 2.11 11.37 -8.84
N LYS A 101 1.53 11.41 -7.64
CA LYS A 101 2.00 12.33 -6.59
C LYS A 101 2.85 11.54 -5.59
N VAL A 102 4.08 12.01 -5.37
CA VAL A 102 5.00 11.43 -4.37
C VAL A 102 4.96 12.32 -3.14
N LEU A 103 4.48 11.78 -2.03
CA LEU A 103 4.49 12.49 -0.75
C LEU A 103 5.61 11.90 0.11
N LYS A 104 6.62 12.73 0.43
CA LYS A 104 7.59 12.42 1.49
C LYS A 104 6.94 12.84 2.81
N ILE A 105 6.61 11.88 3.65
CA ILE A 105 6.06 12.15 4.98
C ILE A 105 7.24 12.23 5.95
N SER A 106 7.31 13.29 6.76
CA SER A 106 8.30 13.39 7.83
C SER A 106 7.94 12.40 8.94
N LYS A 107 8.94 11.68 9.43
CA LYS A 107 8.79 10.77 10.57
C LYS A 107 8.37 11.58 11.80
N ASN A 108 7.18 11.34 12.30
CA ASN A 108 6.82 11.72 13.66
C ASN A 108 6.66 10.40 14.42
N LYS A 109 7.73 10.01 15.14
CA LYS A 109 7.72 8.86 16.04
C LYS A 109 6.55 9.01 17.02
N CYS A 110 5.60 8.09 16.98
CA CYS A 110 4.79 7.82 18.16
C CYS A 110 5.71 7.13 19.17
N HIS A 111 6.12 7.88 20.20
CA HIS A 111 6.70 7.33 21.42
C HIS A 111 5.60 6.55 22.14
N TYR A 112 5.87 5.29 22.48
CA TYR A 112 5.14 4.58 23.52
C TYR A 112 6.06 4.52 24.73
N ASP A 113 5.57 5.06 25.85
CA ASP A 113 6.04 4.72 27.20
C ASP A 113 5.50 3.35 27.59
#